data_AF-A0A3A5W393-F1
#
_entry.id   AF-A0A3A5W393-F1
#
_cell.length_a   1.000
_cell.length_b   1.000
_cell.length_c   1.000
_cell.angle_alpha   90.00
_cell.angle_beta   90.00
_cell.angle_gamma   90.00
#
_symmetry.space_group_name_H-M   'P 1'
#
loop_
_entity.id
_entity.type
_entity.pdbx_description
1 polymer ?
#
loop_
_entity_poly.entity_id
_entity_poly.type
_entity_poly.pdbx_seq_one_letter_code
_entity_poly.pdbx_strand_id
1 'polypeptide(L)'
;MNSFGETMKLIQRWSWWRQRRRFHPPDEIHRAGELAEQRLAKISRAAGKKNGWHVFESVRIPDAEQGGKREIDLVIVGGNTMLVVEQKHWSGTFEINAEEEFIQHRKNGTTHNHSTVNQRIARKSRMLNAMHNERIGKDDGVDVRVVLAFTNRNLDWPKSVNQLSSEVYDEAGFISVLEDGDPGELNEELLTTVAGFGTWDEVQLNGGLMCKGDVLGLGLGDDVEAWQSARSTPLTAQISHKSGFASMFSSQPSSMELGHGTLRLSASLPYGATMKMHVVGKKAPEEILWSTIEAINLSKPVAYPELGQE
;
A
#
# COMPACT_ATOMS: atom_id res chain seq x y z
N MET A 1 -38.54 12.49 11.88
CA MET A 1 -39.37 11.27 11.96
C MET A 1 -40.05 11.07 10.61
N ASN A 2 -39.57 10.10 9.82
CA ASN A 2 -40.21 9.51 8.64
C ASN A 2 -39.87 8.01 8.76
N SER A 3 -40.81 7.17 9.19
CA SER A 3 -41.77 6.40 8.37
C SER A 3 -41.34 4.93 8.32
N PHE A 4 -42.07 4.11 9.08
CA PHE A 4 -42.36 2.69 8.91
C PHE A 4 -41.43 1.84 8.03
N GLY A 5 -40.70 0.95 8.69
CA GLY A 5 -39.85 -0.04 8.06
C GLY A 5 -40.64 -1.01 7.18
N GLU A 6 -40.27 -1.06 5.90
CA GLU A 6 -40.52 -2.23 5.08
C GLU A 6 -39.88 -3.44 5.75
N THR A 7 -40.71 -4.44 6.09
CA THR A 7 -40.21 -5.71 6.59
C THR A 7 -39.42 -6.40 5.47
N MET A 8 -38.09 -6.36 5.57
CA MET A 8 -37.18 -7.01 4.63
C MET A 8 -37.60 -8.47 4.39
N LYS A 9 -37.76 -8.85 3.11
CA LYS A 9 -38.26 -10.17 2.70
C LYS A 9 -37.28 -11.27 3.17
N LEU A 10 -37.79 -12.46 3.47
CA LEU A 10 -36.98 -13.62 3.88
C LEU A 10 -35.83 -13.92 2.91
N ILE A 11 -36.06 -13.78 1.60
CA ILE A 11 -35.05 -13.99 0.55
C ILE A 11 -33.90 -12.97 0.69
N GLN A 12 -34.21 -11.70 1.00
CA GLN A 12 -33.20 -10.65 1.21
C GLN A 12 -32.40 -10.92 2.48
N ARG A 13 -33.06 -11.30 3.59
CA ARG A 13 -32.39 -11.70 4.85
C ARG A 13 -31.44 -12.87 4.63
N TRP A 14 -31.88 -13.88 3.86
CA TRP A 14 -31.06 -15.04 3.49
C TRP A 14 -29.87 -14.65 2.60
N SER A 15 -30.08 -13.80 1.60
CA SER A 15 -29.03 -13.28 0.74
C SER A 15 -27.98 -12.51 1.56
N TRP A 16 -28.42 -11.61 2.42
CA TRP A 16 -27.54 -10.81 3.28
C TRP A 16 -26.73 -11.66 4.25
N TRP A 17 -27.34 -12.67 4.86
CA TRP A 17 -26.62 -13.61 5.71
C TRP A 17 -25.57 -14.42 4.95
N ARG A 18 -25.87 -14.88 3.73
CA ARG A 18 -24.88 -15.56 2.88
C ARG A 18 -23.72 -14.66 2.50
N GLN A 19 -23.98 -13.40 2.14
CA GLN A 19 -22.94 -12.42 1.81
C GLN A 19 -21.96 -12.22 2.98
N ARG A 20 -22.46 -12.06 4.20
CA ARG A 20 -21.65 -11.89 5.42
C ARG A 20 -20.81 -13.11 5.81
N ARG A 21 -21.10 -14.27 5.23
CA ARG A 21 -20.33 -15.50 5.42
C ARG A 21 -19.43 -15.83 4.24
N ARG A 22 -19.44 -15.01 3.19
CA ARG A 22 -18.58 -15.22 2.04
C ARG A 22 -17.13 -15.05 2.46
N PHE A 23 -16.33 -16.07 2.18
CA PHE A 23 -14.91 -16.10 2.51
C PHE A 23 -14.09 -15.78 1.27
N HIS A 24 -13.14 -14.87 1.43
CA HIS A 24 -12.25 -14.34 0.41
C HIS A 24 -10.81 -14.55 0.88
N PRO A 25 -10.18 -15.69 0.55
CA PRO A 25 -8.80 -15.95 0.94
C PRO A 25 -7.81 -15.12 0.12
N PRO A 26 -6.71 -14.65 0.71
CA PRO A 26 -5.60 -14.07 -0.03
C PRO A 26 -4.85 -15.15 -0.83
N ASP A 27 -4.17 -14.73 -1.90
CA ASP A 27 -3.18 -15.56 -2.58
C ASP A 27 -1.92 -15.70 -1.72
N GLU A 28 -1.47 -16.93 -1.46
CA GLU A 28 -0.35 -17.19 -0.55
C GLU A 28 0.98 -16.60 -1.03
N ILE A 29 1.20 -16.52 -2.34
CA ILE A 29 2.44 -15.96 -2.91
C ILE A 29 2.45 -14.45 -2.70
N HIS A 30 1.34 -13.77 -3.00
CA HIS A 30 1.21 -12.33 -2.75
C HIS A 30 1.36 -12.02 -1.25
N ARG A 31 0.71 -12.82 -0.39
CA ARG A 31 0.81 -12.67 1.07
C ARG A 31 2.25 -12.80 1.57
N ALA A 32 3.03 -13.74 1.03
CA ALA A 32 4.44 -13.90 1.41
C ALA A 32 5.28 -12.67 1.01
N GLY A 33 5.01 -12.08 -0.15
CA GLY A 33 5.62 -10.82 -0.59
C GLY A 33 5.31 -9.66 0.36
N GLU A 34 4.03 -9.42 0.64
CA GLU A 34 3.58 -8.35 1.55
C GLU A 34 4.16 -8.49 2.97
N LEU A 35 4.19 -9.71 3.51
CA LEU A 35 4.80 -9.96 4.82
C LEU A 35 6.31 -9.67 4.82
N ALA A 36 6.99 -9.94 3.70
CA ALA A 36 8.40 -9.68 3.57
C ALA A 36 8.69 -8.17 3.41
N GLU A 37 7.81 -7.41 2.75
CA GLU A 37 7.86 -5.94 2.68
C GLU A 37 7.67 -5.31 4.07
N GLN A 38 6.59 -5.68 4.78
CA GLN A 38 6.31 -5.21 6.14
C GLN A 38 7.44 -5.55 7.11
N ARG A 39 8.01 -6.75 6.99
CA ARG A 39 9.17 -7.18 7.78
C ARG A 39 10.35 -6.26 7.50
N LEU A 40 10.74 -6.08 6.23
CA LEU A 40 11.89 -5.28 5.83
C LEU A 40 11.76 -3.84 6.35
N ALA A 41 10.60 -3.24 6.21
CA ALA A 41 10.37 -1.89 6.70
C ALA A 41 10.47 -1.79 8.23
N LYS A 42 9.90 -2.75 8.96
CA LYS A 42 9.98 -2.79 10.43
C LYS A 42 11.43 -2.88 10.92
N ILE A 43 12.22 -3.77 10.33
CA ILE A 43 13.63 -3.92 10.71
C ILE A 43 14.46 -2.72 10.26
N SER A 44 14.19 -2.14 9.09
CA SER A 44 14.87 -0.93 8.60
C SER A 44 14.63 0.25 9.54
N ARG A 45 13.40 0.41 10.03
CA ARG A 45 13.04 1.44 11.01
C ARG A 45 13.76 1.22 12.34
N ALA A 46 13.91 -0.03 12.78
CA ALA A 46 14.64 -0.34 14.00
C ALA A 46 16.15 -0.04 13.87
N ALA A 47 16.75 -0.47 12.76
CA ALA A 47 18.16 -0.31 12.44
C ALA A 47 18.56 1.16 12.28
N GLY A 48 17.81 1.90 11.45
CA GLY A 48 18.18 3.26 11.07
C GLY A 48 17.81 4.35 12.08
N LYS A 49 16.91 4.07 13.03
CA LYS A 49 16.37 5.11 13.95
C LYS A 49 17.46 5.83 14.75
N LYS A 50 18.49 5.11 15.21
CA LYS A 50 19.56 5.71 16.03
C LYS A 50 20.43 6.68 15.22
N ASN A 51 20.56 6.45 13.92
CA ASN A 51 21.39 7.23 13.01
C ASN A 51 20.61 8.33 12.28
N GLY A 52 19.34 8.56 12.64
CA GLY A 52 18.54 9.63 12.02
C GLY A 52 17.90 9.25 10.68
N TRP A 53 17.78 7.96 10.36
CA TRP A 53 17.01 7.51 9.19
C TRP A 53 15.51 7.48 9.49
N HIS A 54 14.72 7.98 8.54
CA HIS A 54 13.26 8.03 8.54
C HIS A 54 12.71 7.13 7.44
N VAL A 55 11.88 6.15 7.82
CA VAL A 55 11.44 5.05 6.94
C VAL A 55 9.95 5.18 6.59
N PHE A 56 9.67 5.27 5.29
CA PHE A 56 8.32 5.40 4.72
C PHE A 56 8.00 4.20 3.83
N GLU A 57 6.88 3.54 4.14
CA GLU A 57 6.43 2.32 3.46
C GLU A 57 5.40 2.66 2.38
N SER A 58 5.43 1.92 1.26
CA SER A 58 4.39 1.98 0.22
C SER A 58 4.10 3.41 -0.27
N VAL A 59 5.16 4.21 -0.45
CA VAL A 59 5.04 5.63 -0.83
C VAL A 59 4.42 5.72 -2.22
N ARG A 60 3.30 6.43 -2.29
CA ARG A 60 2.51 6.55 -3.52
C ARG A 60 2.71 7.91 -4.19
N ILE A 61 3.37 7.89 -5.34
CA ILE A 61 3.66 9.07 -6.15
C ILE A 61 2.77 9.11 -7.41
N PRO A 62 2.39 10.29 -7.90
CA PRO A 62 1.70 10.42 -9.19
C PRO A 62 2.62 10.03 -10.36
N ASP A 63 2.03 9.57 -11.47
CA ASP A 63 2.71 9.28 -12.74
C ASP A 63 1.82 9.75 -13.90
N ALA A 64 1.93 11.03 -14.25
CA ALA A 64 1.17 11.64 -15.32
C ALA A 64 1.45 10.96 -16.68
N GLU A 65 2.72 10.68 -16.98
CA GLU A 65 3.15 10.07 -18.26
C GLU A 65 2.45 8.75 -18.57
N GLN A 66 2.27 7.88 -17.57
CA GLN A 66 1.64 6.56 -17.75
C GLN A 66 0.20 6.50 -17.26
N GLY A 67 -0.33 7.61 -16.76
CA GLY A 67 -1.65 7.71 -16.17
C GLY A 67 -1.75 6.99 -14.83
N GLY A 68 -1.98 7.76 -13.76
CA GLY A 68 -2.31 7.23 -12.44
C GLY A 68 -1.23 7.47 -11.40
N LYS A 69 -1.02 6.47 -10.53
CA LYS A 69 -0.08 6.56 -9.41
C LYS A 69 0.78 5.30 -9.32
N ARG A 70 1.99 5.43 -8.80
CA ARG A 70 2.90 4.31 -8.54
C ARG A 70 3.24 4.21 -7.06
N GLU A 71 3.53 2.99 -6.65
CA GLU A 71 4.05 2.68 -5.34
C GLU A 71 5.57 2.46 -5.42
N ILE A 72 6.26 2.99 -4.42
CA ILE A 72 7.63 2.65 -4.06
C ILE A 72 7.55 1.89 -2.74
N ASP A 73 8.06 0.66 -2.70
CA ASP A 73 7.92 -0.24 -1.56
C ASP A 73 8.46 0.39 -0.28
N LEU A 74 9.63 1.02 -0.36
CA LEU A 74 10.26 1.70 0.77
C LEU A 74 11.07 2.92 0.32
N VAL A 75 10.83 4.06 0.95
CA VAL A 75 11.65 5.27 0.83
C VAL A 75 12.25 5.56 2.19
N ILE A 76 13.56 5.75 2.25
CA ILE A 76 14.27 6.08 3.48
C ILE A 76 14.99 7.40 3.29
N VAL A 77 14.75 8.35 4.20
CA VAL A 77 15.35 9.68 4.20
C VAL A 77 16.23 9.82 5.42
N GLY A 78 17.44 10.35 5.24
CA GLY A 78 18.30 10.78 6.32
C GLY A 78 19.32 11.74 5.74
N GLY A 79 19.72 12.76 6.49
CA GLY A 79 20.69 13.71 5.93
C GLY A 79 20.12 14.44 4.73
N ASN A 80 20.96 14.65 3.71
CA ASN A 80 20.53 14.99 2.35
C ASN A 80 20.47 13.76 1.41
N THR A 81 20.27 12.56 1.96
CA THR A 81 20.26 11.29 1.23
C THR A 81 18.85 10.69 1.20
N MET A 82 18.47 10.17 0.04
CA MET A 82 17.23 9.43 -0.18
C MET A 82 17.54 8.03 -0.73
N LEU A 83 17.23 7.00 0.04
CA LEU A 83 17.26 5.60 -0.43
C LEU A 83 15.89 5.25 -1.01
N VAL A 84 15.85 4.89 -2.28
CA VAL A 84 14.64 4.44 -2.99
C VAL A 84 14.77 2.95 -3.23
N VAL A 85 14.05 2.17 -2.43
CA VAL A 85 14.27 0.73 -2.30
C VAL A 85 13.11 -0.03 -2.93
N GLU A 86 13.43 -0.93 -3.84
CA GLU A 86 12.50 -1.96 -4.32
C GLU A 86 12.85 -3.29 -3.64
N GLN A 87 11.84 -3.92 -3.04
CA GLN A 87 11.98 -5.18 -2.34
C GLN A 87 11.62 -6.33 -3.26
N LYS A 88 12.39 -7.44 -3.19
CA LYS A 88 12.05 -8.70 -3.85
C LYS A 88 12.24 -9.90 -2.94
N HIS A 89 11.16 -10.66 -2.73
CA HIS A 89 11.17 -11.90 -1.95
C HIS A 89 11.15 -13.17 -2.83
N TRP A 90 12.05 -13.25 -3.80
CA TRP A 90 12.08 -14.38 -4.75
C TRP A 90 12.76 -15.62 -4.15
N SER A 91 12.34 -16.82 -4.57
CA SER A 91 13.06 -18.06 -4.27
C SER A 91 13.72 -18.64 -5.52
N GLY A 92 14.70 -19.53 -5.34
CA GLY A 92 15.38 -20.20 -6.43
C GLY A 92 16.60 -19.41 -6.87
N THR A 93 16.76 -19.19 -8.17
CA THR A 93 17.85 -18.39 -8.73
C THR A 93 17.30 -17.34 -9.70
N PHE A 94 18.12 -16.38 -10.09
CA PHE A 94 17.78 -15.49 -11.20
C PHE A 94 18.99 -15.20 -12.08
N GLU A 95 18.73 -14.82 -13.31
CA GLU A 95 19.71 -14.25 -14.23
C GLU A 95 19.27 -12.85 -14.68
N ILE A 96 20.24 -12.06 -15.16
CA ILE A 96 20.01 -10.76 -15.77
C ILE A 96 20.50 -10.87 -17.21
N ASN A 97 19.61 -10.67 -18.17
CA ASN A 97 19.96 -10.74 -19.59
C ASN A 97 20.62 -9.43 -20.09
N ALA A 98 20.96 -9.39 -21.38
CA ALA A 98 21.62 -8.23 -21.99
C ALA A 98 20.71 -6.98 -22.00
N GLU A 99 19.40 -7.17 -21.93
CA GLU A 99 18.37 -6.14 -21.86
C GLU A 99 18.07 -5.70 -20.40
N GLU A 100 18.88 -6.13 -19.43
CA GLU A 100 18.70 -5.90 -17.99
C GLU A 100 17.38 -6.45 -17.41
N GLU A 101 16.78 -7.44 -18.07
CA GLU A 101 15.60 -8.12 -17.54
C GLU A 101 15.99 -9.19 -16.53
N PHE A 102 15.22 -9.25 -15.44
CA PHE A 102 15.41 -10.23 -14.39
C PHE A 102 14.57 -11.48 -14.67
N ILE A 103 15.23 -12.61 -14.90
CA ILE A 103 14.58 -13.88 -15.20
C ILE A 103 14.76 -14.79 -13.99
N GLN A 104 13.67 -15.06 -13.27
CA GLN A 104 13.67 -15.92 -12.08
C GLN A 104 13.44 -17.38 -12.48
N HIS A 105 14.32 -18.28 -12.03
CA HIS A 105 14.15 -19.72 -12.10
C HIS A 105 13.66 -20.25 -10.75
N ARG A 106 12.40 -20.69 -10.69
CA ARG A 106 11.78 -21.18 -9.46
C ARG A 106 12.16 -22.64 -9.22
N LYS A 107 12.15 -23.06 -7.95
CA LYS A 107 12.46 -24.44 -7.53
C LYS A 107 11.51 -25.50 -8.11
N ASN A 108 10.32 -25.10 -8.57
CA ASN A 108 9.34 -25.98 -9.21
C ASN A 108 9.57 -26.16 -10.74
N GLY A 109 10.67 -25.63 -11.29
CA GLY A 109 11.01 -25.72 -12.70
C GLY A 109 10.36 -24.67 -13.60
N THR A 110 9.54 -23.76 -13.06
CA THR A 110 8.95 -22.65 -13.82
C THR A 110 9.86 -21.42 -13.84
N THR A 111 9.78 -20.65 -14.92
CA THR A 111 10.49 -19.39 -15.09
C THR A 111 9.52 -18.21 -15.06
N HIS A 112 9.93 -17.10 -14.49
CA HIS A 112 9.17 -15.86 -14.49
C HIS A 112 10.06 -14.68 -14.87
N ASN A 113 9.71 -13.95 -15.95
CA ASN A 113 10.41 -12.75 -16.36
C ASN A 113 9.81 -11.54 -15.63
N HIS A 114 10.59 -10.90 -14.78
CA HIS A 114 10.22 -9.69 -14.04
C HIS A 114 10.53 -8.41 -14.83
N SER A 115 10.98 -8.50 -16.08
CA SER A 115 11.37 -7.39 -16.96
C SER A 115 12.46 -6.51 -16.31
N THR A 116 12.51 -5.23 -16.69
CA THR A 116 13.52 -4.26 -16.27
C THR A 116 13.23 -3.65 -14.89
N VAL A 117 13.29 -4.48 -13.84
CA VAL A 117 13.07 -4.05 -12.44
C VAL A 117 13.94 -2.84 -12.08
N ASN A 118 15.23 -2.91 -12.39
CA ASN A 118 16.22 -1.86 -12.15
C ASN A 118 15.82 -0.50 -12.75
N GLN A 119 15.44 -0.51 -14.04
CA GLN A 119 15.06 0.71 -14.76
C GLN A 119 13.76 1.32 -14.21
N ARG A 120 12.81 0.48 -13.80
CA ARG A 120 11.54 0.95 -13.22
C ARG A 120 11.76 1.66 -11.89
N ILE A 121 12.55 1.10 -10.97
CA ILE A 121 12.83 1.76 -9.68
C ILE A 121 13.67 3.04 -9.86
N ALA A 122 14.64 3.03 -10.79
CA ALA A 122 15.43 4.23 -11.13
C ALA A 122 14.60 5.34 -11.80
N ARG A 123 13.50 4.99 -12.50
CA ARG A 123 12.53 5.99 -12.95
C ARG A 123 11.73 6.56 -11.78
N LYS A 124 11.20 5.70 -10.89
CA LYS A 124 10.46 6.15 -9.70
C LYS A 124 11.31 7.10 -8.82
N SER A 125 12.60 6.80 -8.64
CA SER A 125 13.51 7.62 -7.83
C SER A 125 13.73 9.01 -8.44
N ARG A 126 13.95 9.10 -9.76
CA ARG A 126 14.07 10.36 -10.49
C ARG A 126 12.79 11.19 -10.42
N MET A 127 11.63 10.54 -10.56
CA MET A 127 10.33 11.21 -10.43
C MET A 127 10.14 11.79 -9.03
N LEU A 128 10.39 11.02 -7.99
CA LEU A 128 10.28 11.48 -6.61
C LEU A 128 11.22 12.65 -6.31
N ASN A 129 12.47 12.60 -6.81
CA ASN A 129 13.41 13.70 -6.65
C ASN A 129 12.98 14.96 -7.44
N ALA A 130 12.45 14.79 -8.65
CA ALA A 130 11.93 15.89 -9.43
C ALA A 130 10.75 16.57 -8.72
N MET A 131 9.81 15.80 -8.16
CA MET A 131 8.70 16.33 -7.35
C MET A 131 9.19 17.06 -6.10
N HIS A 132 10.26 16.58 -5.46
CA HIS A 132 10.89 17.28 -4.34
C HIS A 132 11.43 18.65 -4.76
N ASN A 133 12.23 18.67 -5.83
CA ASN A 133 12.82 19.90 -6.38
C ASN A 133 11.74 20.90 -6.86
N GLU A 134 10.67 20.39 -7.48
CA GLU A 134 9.49 21.17 -7.87
C GLU A 134 8.84 21.83 -6.65
N ARG A 135 8.57 21.05 -5.59
CA ARG A 135 7.93 21.55 -4.36
C ARG A 135 8.71 22.68 -3.71
N ILE A 136 10.05 22.57 -3.66
CA ILE A 136 10.91 23.58 -3.02
C ILE A 136 11.36 24.69 -3.97
N GLY A 137 11.09 24.57 -5.27
CA GLY A 137 11.45 25.55 -6.31
C GLY A 137 12.96 25.64 -6.62
N LYS A 138 13.75 24.62 -6.26
CA LYS A 138 15.20 24.56 -6.52
C LYS A 138 15.69 23.11 -6.59
N ASP A 139 16.88 22.92 -7.14
CA ASP A 139 17.60 21.65 -6.98
C ASP A 139 18.24 21.59 -5.58
N ASP A 140 17.77 20.67 -4.73
CA ASP A 140 18.33 20.50 -3.38
C ASP A 140 19.59 19.64 -3.35
N GLY A 141 20.03 19.12 -4.50
CA GLY A 141 21.24 18.30 -4.60
C GLY A 141 21.15 17.02 -3.77
N VAL A 142 19.94 16.45 -3.63
CA VAL A 142 19.70 15.21 -2.88
C VAL A 142 20.53 14.07 -3.46
N ASP A 143 21.24 13.35 -2.59
CA ASP A 143 21.92 12.10 -2.94
C ASP A 143 20.90 10.96 -3.02
N VAL A 144 20.45 10.65 -4.24
CA VAL A 144 19.44 9.62 -4.50
C VAL A 144 20.11 8.29 -4.81
N ARG A 145 19.97 7.33 -3.89
CA ARG A 145 20.51 5.97 -4.04
C ARG A 145 19.38 4.99 -4.34
N VAL A 146 19.49 4.30 -5.47
CA VAL A 146 18.52 3.29 -5.89
C VAL A 146 18.97 1.94 -5.38
N VAL A 147 18.10 1.24 -4.65
CA VAL A 147 18.44 0.01 -3.96
C VAL A 147 17.49 -1.12 -4.36
N LEU A 148 18.05 -2.30 -4.65
CA LEU A 148 17.33 -3.56 -4.79
C LEU A 148 17.63 -4.44 -3.57
N ALA A 149 16.61 -4.70 -2.74
CA ALA A 149 16.75 -5.52 -1.54
C ALA A 149 16.12 -6.90 -1.74
N PHE A 150 16.96 -7.93 -1.81
CA PHE A 150 16.54 -9.33 -1.93
C PHE A 150 16.44 -9.99 -0.55
N THR A 151 15.21 -10.20 -0.07
CA THR A 151 14.99 -10.57 1.35
C THR A 151 14.91 -12.08 1.59
N ASN A 152 14.82 -12.89 0.55
CA ASN A 152 14.80 -14.34 0.70
C ASN A 152 16.21 -14.90 0.79
N ARG A 153 16.54 -15.49 1.95
CA ARG A 153 17.87 -16.07 2.25
C ARG A 153 18.26 -17.25 1.37
N ASN A 154 17.30 -17.85 0.66
CA ASN A 154 17.55 -19.01 -0.20
C ASN A 154 17.55 -18.64 -1.70
N LEU A 155 17.67 -17.36 -2.03
CA LEU A 155 17.83 -16.89 -3.40
C LEU A 155 19.32 -16.90 -3.77
N ASP A 156 19.69 -17.62 -4.82
CA ASP A 156 21.05 -17.58 -5.35
C ASP A 156 21.16 -16.51 -6.44
N TRP A 157 22.16 -15.63 -6.30
CA TRP A 157 22.31 -14.47 -7.18
C TRP A 157 23.39 -14.71 -8.23
N PRO A 158 23.24 -14.16 -9.43
CA PRO A 158 24.26 -14.24 -10.45
C PRO A 158 25.42 -13.29 -10.10
N LYS A 159 26.65 -13.63 -10.50
CA LYS A 159 27.81 -12.75 -10.31
C LYS A 159 27.68 -11.40 -11.05
N SER A 160 26.87 -11.36 -12.11
CA SER A 160 26.58 -10.16 -12.88
C SER A 160 25.73 -9.14 -12.14
N VAL A 161 25.17 -9.46 -10.96
CA VAL A 161 24.35 -8.53 -10.17
C VAL A 161 25.08 -7.23 -9.82
N ASN A 162 26.41 -7.28 -9.69
CA ASN A 162 27.26 -6.12 -9.41
C ASN A 162 27.47 -5.18 -10.62
N GLN A 163 26.92 -5.52 -11.80
CA GLN A 163 27.01 -4.69 -13.00
C GLN A 163 25.83 -3.72 -13.14
N LEU A 164 24.84 -3.84 -12.26
CA LEU A 164 23.68 -2.96 -12.25
C LEU A 164 24.05 -1.57 -11.75
N SER A 165 23.32 -0.57 -12.24
CA SER A 165 23.45 0.82 -11.76
C SER A 165 22.93 1.02 -10.33
N SER A 166 22.05 0.13 -9.87
CA SER A 166 21.50 0.17 -8.51
C SER A 166 22.36 -0.61 -7.55
N GLU A 167 22.33 -0.21 -6.30
CA GLU A 167 22.92 -0.96 -5.21
C GLU A 167 22.07 -2.20 -4.93
N VAL A 168 22.71 -3.36 -4.76
CA VAL A 168 22.01 -4.61 -4.52
C VAL A 168 22.47 -5.22 -3.21
N TYR A 169 21.50 -5.53 -2.35
CA TYR A 169 21.74 -6.07 -1.02
C TYR A 169 20.80 -7.21 -0.69
N ASP A 170 21.22 -8.04 0.25
CA ASP A 170 20.36 -9.00 0.92
C ASP A 170 19.76 -8.30 2.14
N GLU A 171 18.86 -8.98 2.86
CA GLU A 171 18.27 -8.41 4.07
C GLU A 171 19.36 -7.95 5.06
N ALA A 172 20.41 -8.76 5.29
CA ALA A 172 21.44 -8.43 6.27
C ALA A 172 22.31 -7.25 5.84
N GLY A 173 22.82 -7.27 4.61
CA GLY A 173 23.67 -6.22 4.06
C GLY A 173 22.94 -4.88 3.98
N PHE A 174 21.66 -4.88 3.60
CA PHE A 174 20.87 -3.65 3.58
C PHE A 174 20.70 -3.06 4.99
N ILE A 175 20.51 -3.93 5.99
CA ILE A 175 20.40 -3.48 7.38
C ILE A 175 21.72 -2.91 7.89
N SER A 176 22.86 -3.50 7.55
CA SER A 176 24.18 -2.92 7.87
C SER A 176 24.36 -1.52 7.26
N VAL A 177 23.85 -1.25 6.06
CA VAL A 177 23.88 0.11 5.48
C VAL A 177 23.18 1.13 6.39
N LEU A 178 22.06 0.74 7.02
CA LEU A 178 21.30 1.63 7.91
C LEU A 178 21.92 1.73 9.31
N GLU A 179 22.50 0.63 9.82
CA GLU A 179 23.14 0.57 11.15
C GLU A 179 24.50 1.27 11.20
N ASP A 180 25.29 1.18 10.12
CA ASP A 180 26.64 1.72 10.04
C ASP A 180 26.67 3.09 9.34
N GLY A 181 25.65 3.41 8.54
CA GLY A 181 25.55 4.66 7.81
C GLY A 181 25.15 5.83 8.70
N ASP A 182 25.97 6.89 8.68
CA ASP A 182 25.63 8.21 9.21
C ASP A 182 25.18 9.11 8.04
N PRO A 183 23.88 9.39 7.90
CA PRO A 183 23.41 10.25 6.84
C PRO A 183 23.73 11.74 7.06
N GLY A 184 24.14 12.15 8.25
CA GLY A 184 24.36 13.56 8.60
C GLY A 184 23.08 14.31 8.97
N GLU A 185 23.14 15.65 8.86
CA GLU A 185 22.04 16.53 9.28
C GLU A 185 20.81 16.41 8.37
N LEU A 186 19.66 16.13 8.98
CA LEU A 186 18.41 15.86 8.28
C LEU A 186 17.97 17.04 7.41
N ASN A 187 17.76 16.76 6.13
CA ASN A 187 17.03 17.65 5.23
C ASN A 187 15.53 17.55 5.55
N GLU A 188 15.04 18.52 6.33
CA GLU A 188 13.64 18.63 6.73
C GLU A 188 12.69 18.85 5.54
N GLU A 189 13.15 19.49 4.47
CA GLU A 189 12.35 19.69 3.26
C GLU A 189 12.18 18.37 2.51
N LEU A 190 13.23 17.57 2.38
CA LEU A 190 13.14 16.23 1.80
C LEU A 190 12.22 15.33 2.62
N LEU A 191 12.39 15.33 3.96
CA LEU A 191 11.53 14.60 4.87
C LEU A 191 10.05 15.00 4.69
N THR A 192 9.77 16.30 4.66
CA THR A 192 8.43 16.86 4.49
C THR A 192 7.81 16.45 3.16
N THR A 193 8.61 16.43 2.09
CA THR A 193 8.15 16.00 0.76
C THR A 193 7.70 14.54 0.78
N VAL A 194 8.56 13.63 1.24
CA VAL A 194 8.25 12.19 1.27
C VAL A 194 7.09 11.91 2.22
N ALA A 195 7.07 12.57 3.39
CA ALA A 195 5.98 12.49 4.34
C ALA A 195 4.66 13.07 3.79
N GLY A 196 4.67 13.95 2.79
CA GLY A 196 3.47 14.51 2.18
C GLY A 196 2.69 13.52 1.32
N PHE A 197 3.36 12.46 0.84
CA PHE A 197 2.72 11.42 0.06
C PHE A 197 1.90 10.45 0.94
N GLY A 198 0.91 9.83 0.30
CA GLY A 198 0.10 8.77 0.89
C GLY A 198 0.58 7.38 0.47
N THR A 199 -0.27 6.39 0.73
CA THR A 199 -0.16 4.98 0.35
C THR A 199 -1.41 4.61 -0.46
N TRP A 200 -1.57 3.33 -0.80
CA TRP A 200 -2.88 2.83 -1.25
C TRP A 200 -3.91 2.85 -0.13
N ASP A 201 -5.17 2.96 -0.53
CA ASP A 201 -6.28 2.58 0.34
C ASP A 201 -6.38 1.05 0.37
N GLU A 202 -6.61 0.52 1.56
CA GLU A 202 -6.68 -0.91 1.82
C GLU A 202 -8.05 -1.29 2.36
N VAL A 203 -8.64 -2.32 1.74
CA VAL A 203 -9.95 -2.85 2.10
C VAL A 203 -9.80 -4.35 2.29
N GLN A 204 -9.87 -4.78 3.55
CA GLN A 204 -9.80 -6.19 3.90
C GLN A 204 -11.20 -6.81 3.82
N LEU A 205 -11.33 -7.85 3.00
CA LEU A 205 -12.54 -8.65 2.92
C LEU A 205 -12.54 -9.79 3.94
N ASN A 206 -13.73 -10.28 4.28
CA ASN A 206 -13.93 -11.45 5.13
C ASN A 206 -13.07 -12.62 4.65
N GLY A 207 -12.16 -13.10 5.49
CA GLY A 207 -11.22 -14.16 5.13
C GLY A 207 -9.82 -13.68 4.75
N GLY A 208 -9.56 -12.37 4.81
CA GLY A 208 -8.23 -11.79 4.82
C GLY A 208 -7.69 -11.36 3.46
N LEU A 209 -8.47 -11.46 2.37
CA LEU A 209 -8.08 -10.88 1.09
C LEU A 209 -8.03 -9.35 1.20
N MET A 210 -6.88 -8.77 0.86
CA MET A 210 -6.68 -7.32 0.83
C MET A 210 -6.90 -6.77 -0.58
N CYS A 211 -7.84 -5.85 -0.73
CA CYS A 211 -8.00 -5.04 -1.93
C CYS A 211 -7.23 -3.73 -1.74
N LYS A 212 -6.23 -3.47 -2.60
CA LYS A 212 -5.46 -2.22 -2.63
C LYS A 212 -5.89 -1.36 -3.81
N GLY A 213 -5.99 -0.03 -3.62
CA GLY A 213 -6.48 0.87 -4.67
C GLY A 213 -6.88 2.25 -4.19
N ASP A 214 -7.78 2.89 -4.92
CA ASP A 214 -8.40 4.17 -4.54
C ASP A 214 -9.86 3.95 -4.15
N VAL A 215 -10.23 4.26 -2.91
CA VAL A 215 -11.64 4.31 -2.51
C VAL A 215 -12.21 5.63 -3.01
N LEU A 216 -13.17 5.53 -3.93
CA LEU A 216 -13.81 6.67 -4.60
C LEU A 216 -15.02 7.19 -3.84
N GLY A 217 -15.62 6.36 -2.99
CA GLY A 217 -16.75 6.75 -2.15
C GLY A 217 -17.20 5.60 -1.25
N LEU A 218 -17.52 5.93 0.01
CA LEU A 218 -17.98 4.95 0.99
C LEU A 218 -19.41 4.47 0.71
N GLY A 219 -20.23 5.26 0.00
CA GLY A 219 -21.61 4.90 -0.35
C GLY A 219 -22.54 4.82 0.87
N LEU A 220 -22.28 5.65 1.88
CA LEU A 220 -23.00 5.65 3.17
C LEU A 220 -23.79 6.95 3.42
N GLY A 221 -23.94 7.78 2.38
CA GLY A 221 -24.69 9.04 2.41
C GLY A 221 -23.82 10.28 2.62
N ASP A 222 -24.37 11.42 2.25
CA ASP A 222 -23.68 12.71 2.14
C ASP A 222 -23.00 13.15 3.44
N ASP A 223 -23.62 12.90 4.60
CA ASP A 223 -23.05 13.25 5.91
C ASP A 223 -21.73 12.53 6.18
N VAL A 224 -21.63 11.25 5.79
CA VAL A 224 -20.42 10.45 5.95
C VAL A 224 -19.34 10.90 4.96
N GLU A 225 -19.74 11.25 3.74
CA GLU A 225 -18.83 11.78 2.71
C GLU A 225 -18.25 13.15 3.10
N ALA A 226 -19.07 14.04 3.65
CA ALA A 226 -18.61 15.31 4.19
C ALA A 226 -17.65 15.12 5.37
N TRP A 227 -17.98 14.20 6.29
CA TRP A 227 -17.11 13.85 7.41
C TRP A 227 -15.76 13.27 6.94
N GLN A 228 -15.79 12.34 5.98
CA GLN A 228 -14.58 11.78 5.38
C GLN A 228 -13.73 12.85 4.69
N SER A 229 -14.34 13.79 3.97
CA SER A 229 -13.63 14.81 3.20
C SER A 229 -12.88 15.81 4.09
N ALA A 230 -13.29 15.97 5.34
CA ALA A 230 -12.64 16.85 6.31
C ALA A 230 -11.39 16.24 6.98
N ARG A 231 -11.04 14.98 6.67
CA ARG A 231 -9.92 14.29 7.32
C ARG A 231 -8.57 14.84 6.86
N SER A 232 -7.59 14.85 7.77
CA SER A 232 -6.17 15.09 7.48
C SER A 232 -5.28 13.88 7.83
N THR A 233 -5.86 12.84 8.42
CA THR A 233 -5.18 11.61 8.84
C THR A 233 -5.74 10.41 8.08
N PRO A 234 -5.09 9.23 8.19
CA PRO A 234 -5.70 7.98 7.71
C PRO A 234 -7.09 7.77 8.32
N LEU A 235 -7.97 7.16 7.55
CA LEU A 235 -9.31 6.75 7.99
C LEU A 235 -9.31 5.25 8.14
N THR A 236 -9.63 4.77 9.34
CA THR A 236 -9.74 3.34 9.62
C THR A 236 -11.18 2.96 9.91
N ALA A 237 -11.56 1.74 9.58
CA ALA A 237 -12.77 1.15 10.11
C ALA A 237 -12.59 -0.30 10.48
N GLN A 238 -13.35 -0.71 11.50
CA GLN A 238 -13.54 -2.10 11.86
C GLN A 238 -15.02 -2.42 11.71
N ILE A 239 -15.31 -3.53 11.04
CA ILE A 239 -16.67 -3.94 10.72
C ILE A 239 -16.98 -5.22 11.50
N SER A 240 -18.12 -5.21 12.18
CA SER A 240 -18.62 -6.35 12.94
C SER A 240 -19.85 -6.93 12.26
N HIS A 241 -19.76 -8.21 11.88
CA HIS A 241 -20.86 -8.97 11.29
C HIS A 241 -21.34 -10.08 12.22
N LYS A 242 -22.63 -10.11 12.54
CA LYS A 242 -23.25 -11.23 13.27
C LYS A 242 -23.42 -12.44 12.35
N SER A 243 -22.49 -13.38 12.28
CA SER A 243 -22.53 -14.46 11.26
C SER A 243 -23.43 -15.66 11.59
N GLY A 244 -23.90 -15.81 12.84
CA GLY A 244 -24.75 -16.94 13.27
C GLY A 244 -26.12 -16.97 12.58
N PHE A 245 -26.74 -18.16 12.49
CA PHE A 245 -28.04 -18.35 11.81
C PHE A 245 -29.15 -17.45 12.39
N ALA A 246 -29.17 -17.25 13.72
CA ALA A 246 -30.13 -16.36 14.38
C ALA A 246 -30.04 -14.89 13.91
N SER A 247 -28.90 -14.47 13.33
CA SER A 247 -28.72 -13.11 12.82
C SER A 247 -29.59 -12.79 11.60
N MET A 248 -30.15 -13.79 10.91
CA MET A 248 -31.11 -13.55 9.81
C MET A 248 -32.35 -12.80 10.29
N PHE A 249 -32.64 -12.86 11.59
CA PHE A 249 -33.77 -12.17 12.18
C PHE A 249 -33.41 -10.78 12.73
N SER A 250 -32.11 -10.46 12.84
CA SER A 250 -31.61 -9.18 13.33
C SER A 250 -31.85 -8.06 12.32
N SER A 251 -32.38 -6.93 12.79
CA SER A 251 -32.58 -5.71 11.98
C SER A 251 -31.26 -5.01 11.64
N GLN A 252 -30.26 -5.12 12.52
CA GLN A 252 -28.91 -4.55 12.35
C GLN A 252 -27.85 -5.64 12.56
N PRO A 253 -27.63 -6.49 11.54
CA PRO A 253 -26.73 -7.62 11.66
C PRO A 253 -25.28 -7.28 11.31
N SER A 254 -25.03 -6.03 10.86
CA SER A 254 -23.70 -5.48 10.56
C SER A 254 -23.60 -4.06 11.12
N SER A 255 -22.47 -3.75 11.74
CA SER A 255 -22.14 -2.41 12.23
C SER A 255 -20.68 -2.10 11.93
N MET A 256 -20.35 -0.82 11.86
CA MET A 256 -18.98 -0.35 11.71
C MET A 256 -18.65 0.71 12.74
N GLU A 257 -17.36 0.81 13.04
CA GLU A 257 -16.76 1.94 13.71
C GLU A 257 -15.72 2.56 12.77
N LEU A 258 -16.00 3.76 12.28
CA LEU A 258 -15.09 4.58 11.48
C LEU A 258 -14.32 5.52 12.41
N GLY A 259 -13.07 5.82 12.07
CA GLY A 259 -12.34 6.89 12.73
C GLY A 259 -11.20 7.47 11.92
N HIS A 260 -10.92 8.74 12.16
CA HIS A 260 -9.71 9.41 11.70
C HIS A 260 -9.27 10.41 12.78
N GLY A 261 -7.99 10.39 13.16
CA GLY A 261 -7.48 11.16 14.28
C GLY A 261 -8.19 10.79 15.59
N THR A 262 -8.77 11.78 16.27
CA THR A 262 -9.56 11.60 17.49
C THR A 262 -11.06 11.42 17.22
N LEU A 263 -11.52 11.62 15.98
CA LEU A 263 -12.93 11.55 15.61
C LEU A 263 -13.33 10.10 15.37
N ARG A 264 -14.54 9.75 15.85
CA ARG A 264 -15.13 8.42 15.72
C ARG A 264 -16.59 8.53 15.29
N LEU A 265 -17.02 7.62 14.44
CA LEU A 265 -18.41 7.48 13.99
C LEU A 265 -18.80 6.01 14.02
N SER A 266 -19.90 5.70 14.70
CA SER A 266 -20.47 4.35 14.70
C SER A 266 -21.78 4.34 13.93
N ALA A 267 -21.96 3.36 13.05
CA ALA A 267 -23.19 3.22 12.28
C ALA A 267 -23.55 1.77 12.02
N SER A 268 -24.85 1.50 11.87
CA SER A 268 -25.34 0.24 11.32
C SER A 268 -25.22 0.24 9.80
N LEU A 269 -24.73 -0.85 9.22
CA LEU A 269 -24.60 -0.98 7.77
C LEU A 269 -25.90 -1.54 7.18
N PRO A 270 -26.56 -0.85 6.22
CA PRO A 270 -27.79 -1.34 5.63
C PRO A 270 -27.53 -2.47 4.61
N TYR A 271 -28.58 -3.23 4.29
CA TYR A 271 -28.52 -4.26 3.25
C TYR A 271 -28.27 -3.63 1.89
N GLY A 272 -27.36 -4.20 1.11
CA GLY A 272 -27.05 -3.76 -0.24
C GLY A 272 -26.14 -2.52 -0.31
N ALA A 273 -25.70 -1.97 0.83
CA ALA A 273 -24.70 -0.90 0.83
C ALA A 273 -23.41 -1.35 0.15
N THR A 274 -22.89 -0.53 -0.75
CA THR A 274 -21.65 -0.76 -1.48
C THR A 274 -20.70 0.41 -1.30
N MET A 275 -19.42 0.11 -1.30
CA MET A 275 -18.32 1.07 -1.41
C MET A 275 -17.77 1.00 -2.83
N LYS A 276 -17.47 2.15 -3.43
CA LYS A 276 -16.90 2.24 -4.77
C LYS A 276 -15.38 2.35 -4.67
N MET A 277 -14.66 1.46 -5.34
CA MET A 277 -13.19 1.40 -5.29
C MET A 277 -12.60 1.11 -6.67
N HIS A 278 -11.53 1.81 -7.02
CA HIS A 278 -10.67 1.42 -8.14
C HIS A 278 -9.52 0.56 -7.62
N VAL A 279 -9.67 -0.76 -7.73
CA VAL A 279 -8.65 -1.72 -7.31
C VAL A 279 -7.50 -1.77 -8.32
N VAL A 280 -6.27 -1.87 -7.81
CA VAL A 280 -5.05 -1.96 -8.62
C VAL A 280 -5.16 -3.10 -9.66
N GLY A 281 -4.77 -2.81 -10.90
CA GLY A 281 -4.82 -3.75 -12.02
C GLY A 281 -6.21 -3.95 -12.64
N LYS A 282 -7.27 -3.33 -12.11
CA LYS A 282 -8.60 -3.33 -12.74
C LYS A 282 -8.73 -2.19 -13.74
N LYS A 283 -9.43 -2.45 -14.85
CA LYS A 283 -9.68 -1.46 -15.91
C LYS A 283 -10.70 -0.39 -15.52
N ALA A 284 -11.62 -0.71 -14.61
CA ALA A 284 -12.67 0.18 -14.17
C ALA A 284 -12.90 0.00 -12.66
N PRO A 285 -13.44 1.02 -11.97
CA PRO A 285 -13.87 0.89 -10.59
C PRO A 285 -14.93 -0.20 -10.40
N GLU A 286 -14.92 -0.82 -9.22
CA GLU A 286 -15.86 -1.86 -8.81
C GLU A 286 -16.61 -1.46 -7.53
N GLU A 287 -17.74 -2.11 -7.30
CA GLU A 287 -18.54 -1.97 -6.08
C GLU A 287 -18.27 -3.14 -5.13
N ILE A 288 -17.80 -2.84 -3.94
CA ILE A 288 -17.52 -3.80 -2.87
C ILE A 288 -18.66 -3.72 -1.85
N LEU A 289 -19.32 -4.85 -1.59
CA LEU A 289 -20.41 -4.91 -0.62
C LEU A 289 -19.88 -4.73 0.80
N TRP A 290 -20.46 -3.81 1.57
CA TRP A 290 -20.10 -3.61 2.98
C TRP A 290 -20.28 -4.86 3.84
N SER A 291 -21.19 -5.75 3.45
CA SER A 291 -21.38 -7.04 4.11
C SER A 291 -20.19 -8.01 3.99
N THR A 292 -19.24 -7.75 3.10
CA THR A 292 -18.06 -8.61 2.89
C THR A 292 -16.77 -7.99 3.43
N ILE A 293 -16.82 -6.79 4.02
CA ILE A 293 -15.64 -6.05 4.47
C ILE A 293 -15.43 -6.30 5.96
N GLU A 294 -14.20 -6.62 6.35
CA GLU A 294 -13.80 -6.81 7.74
C GLU A 294 -13.15 -5.55 8.31
N ALA A 295 -12.28 -4.90 7.53
CA ALA A 295 -11.61 -3.67 7.93
C ALA A 295 -11.30 -2.80 6.71
N ILE A 296 -11.14 -1.50 6.95
CA ILE A 296 -10.57 -0.56 5.97
C ILE A 296 -9.44 0.25 6.60
N ASN A 297 -8.46 0.62 5.79
CA ASN A 297 -7.41 1.55 6.11
C ASN A 297 -7.19 2.44 4.89
N LEU A 298 -7.84 3.60 4.87
CA LEU A 298 -7.68 4.59 3.81
C LEU A 298 -6.51 5.49 4.14
N SER A 299 -5.63 5.67 3.18
CA SER A 299 -4.45 6.49 3.35
C SER A 299 -4.83 7.94 3.60
N LYS A 300 -3.99 8.70 4.32
CA LYS A 300 -4.18 10.14 4.50
C LYS A 300 -4.28 10.86 3.14
N PRO A 301 -4.98 12.00 3.04
CA PRO A 301 -4.95 12.77 1.81
C PRO A 301 -3.52 13.19 1.48
N VAL A 302 -3.18 13.20 0.19
CA VAL A 302 -1.89 13.68 -0.29
C VAL A 302 -1.79 15.18 0.01
N ALA A 303 -0.68 15.61 0.62
CA ALA A 303 -0.48 17.01 1.00
C ALA A 303 -0.30 17.95 -0.20
N TYR A 304 0.25 17.41 -1.29
CA TYR A 304 0.60 18.14 -2.52
C TYR A 304 -0.03 17.44 -3.73
N PRO A 305 -1.36 17.54 -3.90
CA PRO A 305 -2.05 16.86 -4.99
C PRO A 305 -1.57 17.32 -6.37
N GLU A 306 -1.05 18.54 -6.51
CA GLU A 306 -0.56 19.15 -7.74
C GLU A 306 0.78 18.60 -8.25
N LEU A 307 1.65 18.09 -7.37
CA LEU A 307 3.00 17.67 -7.76
C LEU A 307 2.97 16.53 -8.79
N GLY A 308 3.82 16.62 -9.81
CA GLY A 308 3.97 15.55 -10.81
C GLY A 308 2.71 15.25 -11.63
N GLN A 309 1.80 16.22 -11.77
CA GLN A 309 0.65 16.15 -12.67
C GLN A 309 0.92 16.71 -14.09
N GLU A 310 2.06 17.36 -14.31
CA GLU A 310 2.51 17.86 -15.64
C GLU A 310 3.30 16.82 -16.45
#